data_AF-A0A8T3Q9U0-F1
#
_entry.id   AF-A0A8T3Q9U0-F1
#
_cell.length_a   1.000
_cell.length_b   1.000
_cell.length_c   1.000
_cell.angle_alpha   90.00
_cell.angle_beta   90.00
_cell.angle_gamma   90.00
#
_symmetry.space_group_name_H-M   'P 1'
#
loop_
_entity.id
_entity.type
_entity.pdbx_description
1 polymer ?
#
loop_
_entity_poly.entity_id
_entity_poly.type
_entity_poly.pdbx_seq_one_letter_code
_entity_poly.pdbx_strand_id
1 'polypeptide(L)'
;MTRLADEAVYRRWAGFASREERIVAYADKRAGQRLESMEKRFAAWARRYPDGWDEATMKLVWRRALRLEADVCRAAGVRPAQVRRLAWTGSALRAAGAASLSRAER
;
A
#
# COMPACT_ATOMS: atom_id res chain seq x y z
N MET A 1 -4.95 -6.03 0.74
CA MET A 1 -4.83 -6.00 -0.73
C MET A 1 -6.14 -6.40 -1.44
N THR A 2 -7.15 -6.82 -0.69
CA THR A 2 -8.49 -7.27 -1.11
C THR A 2 -9.22 -6.40 -2.14
N ARG A 3 -9.22 -5.06 -2.00
CA ARG A 3 -9.91 -4.17 -2.98
C ARG A 3 -9.32 -4.19 -4.40
N LEU A 4 -8.06 -4.61 -4.57
CA LEU A 4 -7.45 -4.77 -5.89
C LEU A 4 -7.75 -6.14 -6.51
N ALA A 5 -8.19 -7.12 -5.70
CA ALA A 5 -8.53 -8.46 -6.17
C ALA A 5 -9.94 -8.49 -6.78
N ASP A 6 -10.88 -7.80 -6.15
CA ASP A 6 -12.24 -7.66 -6.67
C ASP A 6 -12.26 -6.75 -7.91
N GLU A 7 -12.68 -7.30 -9.05
CA GLU A 7 -12.72 -6.57 -10.32
C GLU A 7 -13.81 -5.50 -10.38
N ALA A 8 -15.00 -5.76 -9.86
CA ALA A 8 -16.10 -4.81 -9.91
C ALA A 8 -15.81 -3.60 -9.02
N VAL A 9 -15.30 -3.86 -7.81
CA VAL A 9 -14.86 -2.82 -6.86
C VAL A 9 -13.68 -2.04 -7.44
N TYR A 10 -12.69 -2.72 -8.04
CA TYR A 10 -11.56 -2.05 -8.67
C TYR A 10 -11.98 -1.16 -9.84
N ARG A 11 -12.80 -1.64 -10.78
CA ARG A 11 -13.22 -0.85 -11.95
C ARG A 11 -13.99 0.40 -11.54
N ARG A 12 -14.92 0.24 -10.59
CA ARG A 12 -15.71 1.37 -10.06
C ARG A 12 -14.82 2.39 -9.37
N TRP A 13 -13.90 1.95 -8.51
CA TRP A 13 -12.99 2.87 -7.85
C TRP A 13 -12.00 3.51 -8.83
N ALA A 14 -11.32 2.74 -9.69
CA ALA A 14 -10.31 3.25 -10.60
C ALA A 14 -10.85 4.22 -11.66
N GLY A 15 -12.13 4.10 -12.03
CA GLY A 15 -12.80 5.02 -12.96
C GLY A 15 -13.11 6.39 -12.35
N PHE A 16 -13.42 6.45 -11.05
CA PHE A 16 -13.93 7.67 -10.39
C PHE A 16 -13.01 8.24 -9.30
N ALA A 17 -12.00 7.49 -8.85
CA ALA A 17 -11.16 7.89 -7.74
C ALA A 17 -10.37 9.16 -8.07
N SER A 18 -10.48 10.15 -7.17
CA SER A 18 -9.69 11.37 -7.22
C SER A 18 -8.20 11.08 -7.09
N ARG A 19 -7.37 12.08 -7.39
CA ARG A 19 -5.92 11.96 -7.26
C ARG A 19 -5.52 11.72 -5.80
N GLU A 20 -6.17 12.40 -4.88
CA GLU A 20 -6.01 12.28 -3.43
C GLU A 20 -6.37 10.87 -2.97
N GLU A 21 -7.48 10.31 -3.43
CA GLU A 21 -7.88 8.94 -3.10
C GLU A 21 -6.89 7.90 -3.61
N ARG A 22 -6.30 8.11 -4.79
CA ARG A 22 -5.23 7.27 -5.33
C ARG A 22 -3.95 7.38 -4.50
N ILE A 23 -3.58 8.60 -4.09
CA ILE A 23 -2.43 8.84 -3.21
C ILE A 23 -2.63 8.14 -1.86
N VAL A 24 -3.80 8.27 -1.24
CA VAL A 24 -4.14 7.61 0.03
C VAL A 24 -4.14 6.09 -0.12
N ALA A 25 -4.71 5.55 -1.20
CA ALA A 25 -4.69 4.12 -1.47
C ALA A 25 -3.26 3.58 -1.67
N TYR A 26 -2.41 4.30 -2.42
CA TYR A 26 -1.00 3.97 -2.59
C TYR A 26 -0.24 4.06 -1.26
N ALA A 27 -0.48 5.12 -0.49
CA ALA A 27 0.10 5.33 0.83
C ALA A 27 -0.30 4.22 1.80
N ASP A 28 -1.58 3.86 1.91
CA ASP A 28 -2.09 2.73 2.71
C ASP A 28 -1.42 1.41 2.32
N LYS A 29 -1.21 1.18 1.02
CA LYS A 29 -0.51 0.00 0.56
C LYS A 29 0.95 0.03 0.97
N ARG A 30 1.69 1.12 0.80
CA ARG A 30 3.09 1.18 1.29
C ARG A 30 3.19 1.25 2.82
N ALA A 31 2.18 1.77 3.50
CA ALA A 31 2.14 2.01 4.95
C ALA A 31 1.88 0.74 5.78
N GLY A 32 2.43 -0.40 5.35
CA GLY A 32 2.97 -1.30 6.37
C GLY A 32 3.97 -0.53 7.24
N GLN A 33 4.21 -1.00 8.47
CA GLN A 33 5.09 -0.34 9.46
C GLN A 33 6.48 0.08 8.93
N ARG A 34 6.89 -0.36 7.73
CA ARG A 34 8.21 -0.15 7.12
C ARG A 34 8.29 0.68 5.81
N LEU A 35 7.19 1.15 5.18
CA LEU A 35 7.23 1.87 3.87
C LEU A 35 8.05 1.09 2.83
N GLU A 36 7.51 -0.05 2.44
CA GLU A 36 8.15 -0.99 1.50
C GLU A 36 7.68 -0.73 0.07
N SER A 37 8.49 -1.10 -0.94
CA SER A 37 8.03 -1.14 -2.33
C SER A 37 6.83 -2.09 -2.48
N MET A 38 6.01 -1.90 -3.52
CA MET A 38 4.93 -2.86 -3.78
C MET A 38 5.46 -4.28 -3.94
N GLU A 39 6.61 -4.46 -4.58
CA GLU A 39 7.31 -5.74 -4.69
C GLU A 39 7.57 -6.40 -3.33
N LYS A 40 8.24 -5.67 -2.43
CA LYS A 40 8.55 -6.18 -1.08
C LYS A 40 7.28 -6.51 -0.30
N ARG A 41 6.23 -5.71 -0.46
CA ARG A 41 4.95 -5.96 0.21
C ARG A 41 4.23 -7.18 -0.32
N PHE A 42 4.26 -7.42 -1.63
CA PHE A 42 3.71 -8.64 -2.22
C PHE A 42 4.50 -9.88 -1.77
N ALA A 43 5.83 -9.83 -1.79
CA ALA A 43 6.68 -10.91 -1.30
C ALA A 43 6.43 -11.20 0.20
N ALA A 44 6.25 -10.17 1.03
CA ALA A 44 5.90 -10.34 2.43
C ALA A 44 4.49 -10.95 2.62
N TRP A 45 3.51 -10.53 1.81
CA TRP A 45 2.16 -11.08 1.86
C TRP A 45 2.11 -12.54 1.44
N ALA A 46 2.77 -12.91 0.33
CA ALA A 46 2.81 -14.27 -0.18
C ALA A 46 3.44 -15.25 0.84
N ARG A 47 4.51 -14.82 1.54
CA ARG A 47 5.08 -15.60 2.65
C ARG A 47 4.14 -15.77 3.83
N ARG A 48 3.28 -14.77 4.10
CA ARG A 48 2.35 -14.78 5.24
C ARG A 48 1.07 -15.56 4.94
N TYR A 49 0.67 -15.67 3.68
CA TYR A 49 -0.56 -16.32 3.23
C TYR A 49 -0.26 -17.23 2.02
N PRO A 50 0.40 -18.39 2.24
CA PRO A 50 0.75 -19.30 1.15
C PRO A 50 -0.47 -19.85 0.41
N ASP A 51 -1.57 -20.11 1.12
CA ASP A 51 -2.85 -20.58 0.55
C ASP A 51 -3.80 -19.43 0.17
N GLY A 52 -3.28 -18.22 0.03
CA GLY A 52 -4.09 -17.02 -0.16
C GLY A 52 -4.76 -16.96 -1.52
N TRP A 53 -4.18 -16.18 -2.43
CA TRP A 53 -4.71 -15.96 -3.77
C TRP A 53 -4.06 -16.92 -4.74
N ASP A 54 -4.84 -17.43 -5.68
CA ASP A 54 -4.30 -18.17 -6.81
C ASP A 54 -3.34 -17.31 -7.66
N GLU A 55 -2.56 -17.97 -8.51
CA GLU A 55 -1.54 -17.31 -9.32
C GLU A 55 -2.14 -16.26 -10.28
N ALA A 56 -3.34 -16.51 -10.80
CA ALA A 56 -4.03 -15.61 -11.71
C ALA A 56 -4.44 -14.30 -11.01
N THR A 57 -5.02 -14.42 -9.81
CA THR A 57 -5.38 -13.30 -8.94
C THR A 57 -4.13 -12.55 -8.51
N MET A 58 -3.04 -13.27 -8.17
CA MET A 58 -1.76 -12.65 -7.82
C MET A 58 -1.22 -11.77 -8.95
N LYS A 59 -1.18 -12.29 -10.18
CA LYS A 59 -0.74 -11.56 -11.39
C LYS A 59 -1.65 -10.36 -11.68
N LEU A 60 -2.96 -10.47 -11.44
CA LEU A 60 -3.91 -9.38 -11.64
C LEU A 60 -3.69 -8.26 -10.62
N VAL A 61 -3.62 -8.59 -9.34
CA VAL A 61 -3.43 -7.62 -8.25
C VAL A 61 -2.06 -6.94 -8.40
N TRP A 62 -1.03 -7.69 -8.80
CA TRP A 62 0.30 -7.16 -9.09
C TRP A 62 0.26 -6.07 -10.17
N ARG A 63 -0.35 -6.35 -11.32
CA ARG A 63 -0.49 -5.37 -12.42
C ARG A 63 -1.25 -4.12 -12.00
N ARG A 64 -2.33 -4.29 -11.23
CA ARG A 64 -3.13 -3.16 -10.70
C ARG A 64 -2.31 -2.31 -9.72
N ALA A 65 -1.51 -2.94 -8.86
CA ALA A 65 -0.65 -2.24 -7.91
C ALA A 65 0.46 -1.45 -8.61
N LEU A 66 1.10 -2.03 -9.64
CA LEU A 66 2.11 -1.33 -10.44
C LEU A 66 1.53 -0.11 -11.16
N ARG A 67 0.32 -0.23 -11.72
CA ARG A 67 -0.36 0.91 -12.36
C ARG A 67 -0.66 2.02 -11.36
N LEU A 68 -1.15 1.67 -10.18
CA LEU A 68 -1.39 2.64 -9.11
C LEU A 68 -0.10 3.34 -8.66
N GLU A 69 0.99 2.60 -8.47
CA GLU A 69 2.29 3.17 -8.09
C GLU A 69 2.82 4.12 -9.17
N ALA A 70 2.72 3.74 -10.45
CA ALA A 70 3.14 4.58 -11.57
C ALA A 70 2.31 5.87 -11.66
N ASP A 71 0.98 5.78 -11.54
CA ASP A 71 0.09 6.95 -11.61
C ASP A 71 0.39 7.96 -10.49
N VAL A 72 0.55 7.48 -9.26
CA VAL A 72 0.81 8.34 -8.10
C VAL A 72 2.21 8.95 -8.17
N CYS A 73 3.23 8.15 -8.50
CA CYS A 73 4.61 8.64 -8.62
C CYS A 73 4.74 9.68 -9.75
N ARG A 74 4.10 9.44 -10.89
CA ARG A 74 4.05 10.40 -12.01
C ARG A 74 3.40 11.73 -11.58
N ALA A 75 2.26 11.66 -10.89
CA ALA A 75 1.56 12.86 -10.42
C ALA A 75 2.41 13.68 -9.43
N ALA A 76 3.28 13.02 -8.66
CA ALA A 76 4.18 13.66 -7.71
C ALA A 76 5.56 14.02 -8.28
N GLY A 77 5.83 13.75 -9.57
CA GLY A 77 7.11 14.05 -10.21
C GLY A 77 8.29 13.23 -9.65
N VAL A 78 8.04 12.06 -9.09
CA VAL A 78 9.06 11.19 -8.48
C VAL A 78 9.06 9.80 -9.13
N ARG A 79 10.18 9.09 -9.05
CA ARG A 79 10.24 7.66 -9.36
C ARG A 79 9.85 6.84 -8.14
N PRO A 80 9.29 5.62 -8.31
CA PRO A 80 8.95 4.73 -7.18
C PRO A 80 10.10 4.46 -6.22
N ALA A 81 11.34 4.41 -6.72
CA ALA A 81 12.56 4.23 -5.92
C ALA A 81 12.93 5.46 -5.07
N GLN A 82 12.41 6.64 -5.39
CA GLN A 82 12.67 7.88 -4.65
C GLN A 82 11.68 8.11 -3.51
N VAL A 83 10.58 7.34 -3.47
CA VAL A 83 9.61 7.39 -2.38
C VAL A 83 10.24 6.79 -1.12
N ARG A 84 10.61 7.67 -0.19
CA ARG A 84 11.25 7.35 1.08
C ARG A 84 10.44 7.89 2.26
N ARG A 85 10.66 7.33 3.46
CA ARG A 85 10.15 7.94 4.70
C ARG A 85 10.77 9.34 4.85
N LEU A 86 9.98 10.30 5.30
CA LEU A 86 10.55 11.54 5.80
C LEU A 86 11.31 11.24 7.10
N ALA A 87 12.37 11.99 7.38
CA ALA A 87 13.24 11.73 8.53
C ALA A 87 12.46 11.70 9.86
N TRP A 88 11.43 12.55 9.99
CA TRP A 88 10.61 12.64 11.20
C TRP A 88 9.62 11.48 11.38
N THR A 89 9.25 10.77 10.30
CA THR A 89 8.18 9.77 10.32
C THR A 89 8.48 8.61 11.27
N GLY A 90 9.76 8.22 11.42
CA GLY A 90 10.15 7.16 12.34
C GLY A 90 9.85 7.51 13.80
N SER A 91 10.13 8.74 14.21
CA SER A 91 9.84 9.21 15.57
C SER A 91 8.33 9.32 15.82
N ALA A 92 7.57 9.84 14.86
CA ALA A 92 6.11 9.94 14.99
C ALA A 92 5.42 8.57 15.11
N LEU A 93 5.86 7.57 14.34
CA LEU A 93 5.30 6.21 14.43
C LEU A 93 5.62 5.52 15.75
N ARG A 94 6.82 5.72 16.31
CA ARG A 94 7.17 5.22 17.65
C ARG A 94 6.29 5.87 18.73
N ALA A 95 6.10 7.18 18.66
CA ALA A 95 5.23 7.90 19.59
C ALA A 95 3.77 7.39 19.52
N ALA A 96 3.23 7.20 18.30
CA ALA A 96 1.89 6.66 18.11
C ALA A 96 1.77 5.19 18.60
N GLY A 97 2.79 4.36 18.39
CA GLY A 97 2.84 2.99 18.90
C GLY A 97 2.84 2.94 20.43
N ALA A 98 3.65 3.77 21.08
CA ALA A 98 3.69 3.89 22.54
C ALA A 98 2.36 4.38 23.12
N ALA A 99 1.73 5.37 22.47
CA ALA A 99 0.40 5.84 22.84
C ALA A 99 -0.67 4.75 22.72
N SER A 100 -0.59 3.92 21.68
CA SER A 100 -1.55 2.83 21.43
C SER A 100 -1.43 1.71 22.45
N LEU A 101 -0.20 1.33 22.84
CA LEU A 101 0.06 0.33 23.89
C LEU A 101 -0.45 0.83 25.25
N SER A 102 -0.16 2.09 25.61
CA SER A 102 -0.63 2.69 26.88
C SER A 102 -2.17 2.78 27.00
N ARG A 103 -2.89 2.69 25.87
CA ARG A 103 -4.35 2.73 25.81
C ARG A 103 -4.98 1.35 25.82
N ALA A 104 -4.21 0.29 25.53
CA ALA A 104 -4.64 -1.10 25.66
C ALA A 104 -4.41 -1.67 27.07
N GLU A 105 -3.56 -1.02 27.87
CA GLU A 105 -3.24 -1.39 29.27
C GLU A 105 -4.11 -0.66 30.31
N ARG A 106 -5.05 0.19 29.87
CA ARG A 106 -6.10 0.82 30.69
C ARG A 106 -7.45 0.20 30.37
#